data_AF-A0A6J2EUR2-F1
#
_entry.id   AF-A0A6J2EUR2-F1
#
_cell.length_a   1.000
_cell.length_b   1.000
_cell.length_c   1.000
_cell.angle_alpha   90.00
_cell.angle_beta   90.00
_cell.angle_gamma   90.00
#
_symmetry.space_group_name_H-M   'P 1'
#
loop_
_entity.id
_entity.type
_entity.pdbx_description
1 polymer ?
#
loop_
_entity_poly.entity_id
_entity_poly.type
_entity_poly.pdbx_seq_one_letter_code
_entity_poly.pdbx_strand_id
1 'polypeptide(L)'
;MFRGRTAVFADQVIGGNASLRLKNVQLADAGTYKCYIITSKGKGNANLEYKTGAFSIPEVNVDYNASSESLRCEAPRWFPQPTVVWASQVDQGANFSEVSNTSFELNSENVTMKVVSVLYNVTINNTYSCMIENNIAKATGDIRVTDSEIRRRSHLQLLNSKASLGVSSFFAISWVLLPLSPYLMLK
;
A
#
# COMPACT_ATOMS: atom_id res chain seq x y z
N MET A 1 20.23 1.66 9.03
CA MET A 1 21.03 0.96 10.07
C MET A 1 20.09 0.01 10.84
N PHE A 2 20.37 -1.31 10.84
CA PHE A 2 19.45 -2.36 11.36
C PHE A 2 19.66 -2.71 12.85
N ARG A 3 20.58 -2.04 13.55
CA ARG A 3 20.98 -2.38 14.93
C ARG A 3 19.77 -2.36 15.88
N GLY A 4 19.60 -3.42 16.66
CA GLY A 4 18.49 -3.56 17.62
C GLY A 4 17.11 -3.80 16.99
N ARG A 5 17.02 -3.86 15.65
CA ARG A 5 15.76 -4.06 14.91
C ARG A 5 15.62 -5.48 14.38
N THR A 6 16.70 -6.26 14.34
CA THR A 6 16.74 -7.60 13.76
C THR A 6 16.89 -8.70 14.83
N ALA A 7 16.23 -9.84 14.62
CA ALA A 7 16.41 -11.05 15.44
C ALA A 7 16.08 -12.32 14.63
N VAL A 8 16.86 -13.39 14.79
CA VAL A 8 16.55 -14.72 14.25
C VAL A 8 15.91 -15.57 15.34
N PHE A 9 15.00 -16.47 14.97
CA PHE A 9 14.41 -17.47 15.88
C PHE A 9 15.39 -18.61 16.15
N ALA A 10 16.41 -18.34 16.97
CA ALA A 10 17.54 -19.24 17.18
C ALA A 10 17.10 -20.65 17.64
N ASP A 11 16.04 -20.74 18.43
CA ASP A 11 15.41 -21.97 18.91
C ASP A 11 14.78 -22.80 17.78
N GLN A 12 14.39 -22.17 16.67
CA GLN A 12 13.72 -22.83 15.54
C GLN A 12 14.68 -23.16 14.38
N VAL A 13 15.93 -22.70 14.43
CA VAL A 13 16.93 -22.93 13.36
C VAL A 13 17.22 -24.41 13.21
N ILE A 14 17.30 -25.17 14.30
CA ILE A 14 17.53 -26.62 14.27
C ILE A 14 16.37 -27.34 13.56
N GLY A 15 15.15 -26.83 13.72
CA GLY A 15 13.95 -27.32 13.02
C GLY A 15 13.81 -26.84 11.57
N GLY A 16 14.82 -26.14 11.03
CA GLY A 16 14.84 -25.65 9.66
C GLY A 16 14.22 -24.26 9.45
N ASN A 17 13.82 -23.57 10.51
CA ASN A 17 13.30 -22.21 10.41
C ASN A 17 14.38 -21.18 10.75
N ALA A 18 14.95 -20.55 9.72
CA ALA A 18 15.92 -19.47 9.85
C ALA A 18 15.32 -18.09 9.58
N SER A 19 14.02 -17.91 9.83
CA SER A 19 13.33 -16.63 9.57
C SER A 19 13.96 -15.47 10.33
N LEU A 20 14.01 -14.30 9.70
CA LEU A 20 14.49 -13.05 10.29
C LEU A 20 13.29 -12.16 10.65
N ARG A 21 13.22 -11.74 11.91
CA ARG A 21 12.29 -10.71 12.36
C ARG A 21 12.92 -9.33 12.21
N LEU A 22 12.21 -8.41 11.54
CA LEU A 22 12.57 -7.00 11.45
C LEU A 22 11.49 -6.12 12.13
N LYS A 23 11.89 -5.33 13.12
CA LYS A 23 11.02 -4.41 13.87
C LYS A 23 11.18 -2.97 13.39
N ASN A 24 10.18 -2.13 13.68
CA ASN A 24 10.16 -0.70 13.36
C ASN A 24 10.54 -0.45 11.89
N VAL A 25 9.82 -1.11 10.98
CA VAL A 25 10.09 -1.09 9.54
C VAL A 25 10.00 0.34 9.01
N GLN A 26 10.96 0.70 8.16
CA GLN A 26 11.12 2.00 7.51
C GLN A 26 11.16 1.82 6.00
N LEU A 27 10.81 2.86 5.23
CA LEU A 27 10.90 2.83 3.77
C LEU A 27 12.33 2.54 3.27
N ALA A 28 13.35 2.97 4.03
CA ALA A 28 14.74 2.72 3.70
C ALA A 28 15.18 1.25 3.91
N ASP A 29 14.33 0.40 4.50
CA ASP A 29 14.66 -1.03 4.66
C ASP A 29 14.41 -1.84 3.39
N ALA A 30 13.79 -1.26 2.35
CA ALA A 30 13.64 -1.93 1.06
C ALA A 30 14.99 -2.36 0.48
N GLY A 31 15.00 -3.50 -0.19
CA GLY A 31 16.19 -4.04 -0.84
C GLY A 31 16.23 -5.56 -0.85
N THR A 32 17.33 -6.10 -1.34
CA THR A 32 17.55 -7.55 -1.40
C THR A 32 18.21 -8.03 -0.12
N TYR A 33 17.49 -8.89 0.60
CA TYR A 33 17.99 -9.62 1.77
C TYR A 33 18.49 -10.98 1.32
N LYS A 34 19.65 -11.38 1.84
CA LYS A 34 20.23 -12.69 1.57
C LYS A 34 20.27 -13.52 2.85
N CYS A 35 19.61 -14.66 2.82
CA CYS A 35 19.76 -15.68 3.83
C CYS A 35 20.92 -16.60 3.42
N TYR A 36 21.84 -16.84 4.35
CA TYR A 36 22.97 -17.75 4.15
C TYR A 36 23.03 -18.73 5.32
N ILE A 37 22.96 -20.02 5.01
CA ILE A 37 22.94 -21.10 5.99
C ILE A 37 24.18 -21.97 5.77
N ILE A 38 24.91 -22.23 6.85
CA ILE A 38 26.05 -23.15 6.88
C ILE A 38 25.77 -24.22 7.91
N THR A 39 25.91 -25.48 7.51
CA THR A 39 25.83 -26.64 8.40
C THR A 39 27.06 -27.54 8.17
N SER A 40 27.26 -28.53 9.02
CA SER A 40 28.27 -29.57 8.78
C SER A 40 28.01 -30.38 7.51
N LYS A 41 26.77 -30.40 7.00
CA LYS A 41 26.35 -31.15 5.81
C LYS A 41 26.43 -30.34 4.52
N GLY A 42 26.63 -29.02 4.59
CA GLY A 42 26.67 -28.17 3.40
C GLY A 42 26.21 -26.73 3.64
N LYS A 43 26.05 -26.01 2.53
CA LYS A 43 25.72 -24.57 2.49
C LYS A 43 24.49 -24.33 1.62
N GLY A 44 23.63 -23.41 2.03
CA GLY A 44 22.45 -22.99 1.30
C GLY A 44 22.31 -21.47 1.30
N ASN A 45 21.66 -20.91 0.29
CA ASN A 45 21.33 -19.49 0.26
C ASN A 45 19.99 -19.24 -0.41
N ALA A 46 19.31 -18.20 0.05
CA ALA A 46 18.07 -17.71 -0.53
C ALA A 46 18.12 -16.18 -0.59
N ASN A 47 17.57 -15.60 -1.66
CA ASN A 47 17.42 -14.17 -1.81
C ASN A 47 15.95 -13.80 -1.65
N LEU A 48 15.69 -12.71 -0.94
CA LEU A 48 14.38 -12.15 -0.73
C LEU A 48 14.42 -10.68 -1.12
N GLU A 49 13.63 -10.31 -2.13
CA GLU A 49 13.41 -8.90 -2.45
C GLU A 49 12.35 -8.35 -1.51
N TYR A 50 12.73 -7.41 -0.66
CA TYR A 50 11.82 -6.73 0.24
C TYR A 50 11.45 -5.35 -0.30
N LYS A 51 10.16 -5.13 -0.49
CA LYS A 51 9.60 -3.87 -0.98
C LYS A 51 8.83 -3.18 0.15
N THR A 52 9.05 -1.89 0.30
CA THR A 52 8.32 -1.05 1.24
C THR A 52 7.56 0.02 0.48
N GLY A 53 6.43 0.45 1.03
CA GLY A 53 5.69 1.56 0.48
C GLY A 53 4.86 2.27 1.54
N ALA A 54 4.34 3.42 1.16
CA ALA A 54 3.37 4.18 1.93
C ALA A 54 2.13 4.33 1.06
N PHE A 55 0.96 4.00 1.60
CA PHE A 55 -0.28 3.98 0.84
C PHE A 55 -1.41 4.55 1.68
N SER A 56 -2.04 5.60 1.20
CA SER A 56 -3.30 6.10 1.74
C SER A 56 -4.46 5.70 0.83
N ILE A 57 -5.58 5.30 1.43
CA ILE A 57 -6.84 5.11 0.73
C ILE A 57 -7.26 6.46 0.14
N PRO A 58 -7.63 6.54 -1.15
CA PRO A 58 -8.04 7.78 -1.77
C PRO A 58 -9.43 8.22 -1.29
N GLU A 59 -9.61 9.52 -1.17
CA GLU A 59 -10.90 10.18 -1.00
C GLU A 59 -11.33 10.78 -2.33
N VAL A 60 -12.56 10.45 -2.76
CA VAL A 60 -13.11 10.97 -4.02
C VAL A 60 -14.32 11.83 -3.71
N ASN A 61 -14.30 13.06 -4.22
CA ASN A 61 -15.32 14.09 -3.96
C ASN A 61 -15.71 14.80 -5.25
N VAL A 62 -16.89 15.43 -5.23
CA VAL A 62 -17.26 16.41 -6.26
C VAL A 62 -16.40 17.65 -6.08
N ASP A 63 -15.82 18.16 -7.17
CA ASP A 63 -15.02 19.38 -7.13
C ASP A 63 -15.92 20.59 -7.40
N TYR A 64 -16.31 21.27 -6.32
CA TYR A 64 -17.16 22.46 -6.38
C TYR A 64 -16.41 23.73 -6.83
N ASN A 65 -15.08 23.67 -6.92
CA ASN A 65 -14.26 24.83 -7.32
C ASN A 65 -14.05 24.91 -8.84
N ALA A 66 -14.44 23.88 -9.58
CA ALA A 66 -14.35 23.85 -11.03
C ALA A 66 -15.57 24.51 -11.69
N SER A 67 -15.37 25.08 -12.87
CA SER A 67 -16.44 25.65 -13.69
C SER A 67 -17.33 24.60 -14.36
N SER A 68 -16.97 23.32 -14.30
CA SER A 68 -17.68 22.18 -14.89
C SER A 68 -17.87 21.06 -13.86
N GLU A 69 -18.84 20.17 -14.09
CA GLU A 69 -18.96 18.96 -13.26
C GLU A 69 -17.65 18.17 -13.33
N SER A 70 -17.01 18.03 -12.18
CA SER A 70 -15.73 17.33 -12.06
C SER A 70 -15.62 16.61 -10.72
N LEU A 71 -14.77 15.60 -10.72
CA LEU A 71 -14.47 14.77 -9.56
C LEU A 71 -13.02 14.94 -9.18
N ARG A 72 -12.76 15.01 -7.89
CA ARG A 72 -11.43 15.16 -7.31
C ARG A 72 -11.11 13.97 -6.44
N CYS A 73 -10.02 13.28 -6.77
CA CYS A 73 -9.46 12.15 -6.06
C CYS A 73 -8.17 12.61 -5.36
N GLU A 74 -8.12 12.49 -4.03
CA GLU A 74 -6.92 12.83 -3.25
C GLU A 74 -6.47 11.64 -2.41
N ALA A 75 -5.16 11.38 -2.42
CA ALA A 75 -4.53 10.41 -1.54
C ALA A 75 -3.31 11.06 -0.87
N PRO A 76 -3.34 11.37 0.44
CA PRO A 76 -2.31 12.16 1.11
C PRO A 76 -0.89 11.59 1.08
N ARG A 77 -0.72 10.27 0.91
CA ARG A 77 0.59 9.64 1.04
C ARG A 77 0.76 8.40 0.16
N TRP A 78 1.65 8.52 -0.81
CA TRP A 78 2.04 7.45 -1.73
C TRP A 78 3.54 7.35 -1.90
N PHE A 79 4.05 6.11 -1.91
CA PHE A 79 5.41 5.74 -2.29
C PHE A 79 5.47 4.22 -2.55
N PRO A 80 6.18 3.73 -3.57
CA PRO A 80 6.79 4.47 -4.69
C PRO A 80 5.76 5.25 -5.52
N GLN A 81 6.23 6.11 -6.43
CA GLN A 81 5.37 6.89 -7.32
C GLN A 81 4.34 5.99 -8.03
N PRO A 82 3.04 6.26 -7.88
CA PRO A 82 2.00 5.48 -8.53
C PRO A 82 1.61 6.04 -9.90
N THR A 83 0.90 5.23 -10.67
CA THR A 83 0.05 5.67 -11.76
C THR A 83 -1.37 5.94 -11.23
N VAL A 84 -2.09 6.83 -11.91
CA VAL A 84 -3.49 7.13 -11.61
C VAL A 84 -4.32 6.93 -12.87
N VAL A 85 -5.38 6.15 -12.77
CA VAL A 85 -6.30 5.85 -13.86
C VAL A 85 -7.73 6.04 -13.39
N TRP A 86 -8.53 6.70 -14.21
CA TRP A 86 -9.97 6.79 -14.02
C TRP A 86 -10.69 5.73 -14.84
N ALA A 87 -11.80 5.22 -14.33
CA ALA A 87 -12.72 4.37 -15.05
C ALA A 87 -14.16 4.78 -14.78
N SER A 88 -15.04 4.46 -15.73
CA SER A 88 -16.49 4.65 -15.65
C SER A 88 -17.15 3.28 -15.67
N GLN A 89 -18.21 3.10 -14.88
CA GLN A 89 -19.00 1.87 -14.93
C GLN A 89 -19.73 1.72 -16.27
N VAL A 90 -20.18 2.83 -16.86
CA VAL A 90 -20.90 2.87 -18.13
C VAL A 90 -19.94 2.74 -19.31
N ASP A 91 -18.77 3.38 -19.24
CA ASP A 91 -17.82 3.49 -20.35
C ASP A 91 -16.50 2.78 -20.03
N GLN A 92 -16.55 1.44 -19.94
CA GLN A 92 -15.40 0.64 -19.51
C GLN A 92 -14.18 0.71 -20.44
N GLY A 93 -14.36 1.16 -21.69
CA GLY A 93 -13.30 1.34 -22.68
C GLY A 93 -12.91 2.79 -22.95
N ALA A 94 -13.50 3.76 -22.23
CA ALA A 94 -13.20 5.17 -22.44
C ALA A 94 -11.78 5.52 -21.96
N ASN A 95 -11.09 6.33 -22.75
CA ASN A 95 -9.80 6.87 -22.36
C ASN A 95 -9.99 8.20 -21.63
N PHE A 96 -9.81 8.18 -20.31
CA PHE A 96 -9.93 9.39 -19.47
C PHE A 96 -8.64 10.22 -19.39
N SER A 97 -7.56 9.81 -20.07
CA SER A 97 -6.26 10.50 -19.99
C SER A 97 -6.31 11.93 -20.53
N GLU A 98 -7.18 12.22 -21.50
CA GLU A 98 -7.34 13.55 -22.10
C GLU A 98 -8.24 14.48 -21.28
N VAL A 99 -9.08 13.91 -20.42
CA VAL A 99 -10.07 14.63 -19.60
C VAL A 99 -9.77 14.52 -18.11
N SER A 100 -8.56 14.14 -17.74
CA SER A 100 -8.10 14.13 -16.36
C SER A 100 -6.76 14.83 -16.21
N ASN A 101 -6.54 15.42 -15.05
CA ASN A 101 -5.27 16.04 -14.68
C ASN A 101 -4.79 15.45 -13.36
N THR A 102 -3.62 14.84 -13.37
CA THR A 102 -3.00 14.24 -12.19
C THR A 102 -1.74 15.00 -11.83
N SER A 103 -1.61 15.38 -10.57
CA SER A 103 -0.43 16.01 -10.00
C SER A 103 0.06 15.26 -8.76
N PHE A 104 1.35 15.42 -8.50
CA PHE A 104 2.05 14.82 -7.38
C PHE A 104 2.75 15.91 -6.59
N GLU A 105 2.48 16.00 -5.30
CA GLU A 105 3.10 16.96 -4.40
C GLU A 105 3.99 16.21 -3.40
N LEU A 106 5.29 16.42 -3.45
CA LEU A 106 6.23 15.80 -2.51
C LEU A 106 6.08 16.39 -1.10
N ASN A 107 6.24 15.55 -0.09
CA ASN A 107 6.39 16.02 1.29
C ASN A 107 7.73 16.75 1.49
N SER A 108 7.89 17.41 2.63
CA SER A 108 9.11 18.16 2.98
C SER A 108 10.41 17.34 2.93
N GLU A 109 10.32 16.02 3.09
CA GLU A 109 11.46 15.09 3.05
C GLU A 109 11.73 14.54 1.64
N ASN A 110 10.91 14.86 0.64
CA ASN A 110 10.96 14.31 -0.72
C ASN A 110 10.88 12.77 -0.80
N VAL A 111 10.21 12.14 0.16
CA VAL A 111 10.09 10.68 0.25
C VAL A 111 8.72 10.20 -0.23
N THR A 112 7.64 10.82 0.25
CA THR A 112 6.27 10.44 -0.10
C THR A 112 5.60 11.57 -0.85
N MET A 113 4.65 11.24 -1.72
CA MET A 113 3.86 12.23 -2.44
C MET A 113 2.38 12.18 -2.04
N LYS A 114 1.75 13.35 -1.98
CA LYS A 114 0.30 13.49 -2.08
C LYS A 114 -0.08 13.36 -3.55
N VAL A 115 -1.04 12.49 -3.83
CA VAL A 115 -1.63 12.31 -5.16
C VAL A 115 -2.90 13.13 -5.23
N VAL A 116 -3.04 13.93 -6.27
CA VAL A 116 -4.26 14.66 -6.60
C VAL A 116 -4.59 14.38 -8.05
N SER A 117 -5.81 13.94 -8.33
CA SER A 117 -6.30 13.76 -9.69
C SER A 117 -7.70 14.35 -9.83
N VAL A 118 -7.91 15.15 -10.87
CA VAL A 118 -9.20 15.76 -11.21
C VAL A 118 -9.68 15.17 -12.54
N LEU A 119 -10.91 14.69 -12.57
CA LEU A 119 -11.60 14.19 -13.76
C LEU A 119 -12.69 15.20 -14.16
N TYR A 120 -12.66 15.64 -15.42
CA TYR A 120 -13.62 16.58 -15.99
C TYR A 120 -14.69 15.88 -16.83
N ASN A 121 -15.75 16.60 -17.17
CA ASN A 121 -16.83 16.17 -18.06
C ASN A 121 -17.53 14.90 -17.55
N VAL A 122 -17.82 14.86 -16.25
CA VAL A 122 -18.49 13.71 -15.62
C VAL A 122 -20.01 13.79 -15.79
N THR A 123 -20.67 12.64 -15.85
CA THR A 123 -22.12 12.53 -16.00
C THR A 123 -22.80 12.11 -14.69
N ILE A 124 -24.00 12.65 -14.46
CA ILE A 124 -24.85 12.25 -13.33
C ILE A 124 -25.34 10.81 -13.58
N ASN A 125 -25.62 10.09 -12.49
CA ASN A 125 -26.10 8.71 -12.48
C ASN A 125 -25.08 7.68 -13.01
N ASN A 126 -23.81 8.07 -13.04
CA ASN A 126 -22.68 7.21 -13.36
C ASN A 126 -21.81 6.96 -12.11
N THR A 127 -21.09 5.85 -12.10
CA THR A 127 -20.10 5.53 -11.08
C THR A 127 -18.72 5.67 -11.68
N TYR A 128 -17.88 6.50 -11.07
CA TYR A 128 -16.49 6.70 -11.45
C TYR A 128 -15.56 6.11 -10.41
N SER A 129 -14.48 5.50 -10.87
CA SER A 129 -13.46 4.87 -10.04
C SER A 129 -12.11 5.53 -10.32
N CYS A 130 -11.52 6.14 -9.29
CA CYS A 130 -10.13 6.59 -9.28
C CYS A 130 -9.26 5.45 -8.76
N MET A 131 -8.36 4.92 -9.58
CA MET A 131 -7.43 3.87 -9.23
C MET A 131 -6.02 4.44 -9.14
N ILE A 132 -5.40 4.34 -7.97
CA ILE A 132 -4.01 4.71 -7.74
C ILE A 132 -3.25 3.42 -7.50
N GLU A 133 -2.25 3.11 -8.33
CA GLU A 133 -1.54 1.84 -8.24
C GLU A 133 -0.04 1.95 -8.55
N ASN A 134 0.72 1.06 -7.94
CA ASN A 134 2.09 0.78 -8.32
C ASN A 134 2.33 -0.74 -8.23
N ASN A 135 3.59 -1.17 -8.31
CA ASN A 135 3.93 -2.59 -8.25
C ASN A 135 3.79 -3.25 -6.85
N ILE A 136 3.39 -2.52 -5.82
CA ILE A 136 3.23 -3.00 -4.44
C ILE A 136 1.77 -2.95 -3.98
N ALA A 137 1.02 -1.92 -4.36
CA ALA A 137 -0.35 -1.72 -3.89
C ALA A 137 -1.24 -1.07 -4.94
N LYS A 138 -2.53 -1.32 -4.82
CA LYS A 138 -3.61 -0.67 -5.54
C LYS A 138 -4.61 -0.13 -4.55
N ALA A 139 -4.92 1.15 -4.62
CA ALA A 139 -6.06 1.72 -3.92
C ALA A 139 -7.07 2.24 -4.93
N THR A 140 -8.35 2.13 -4.60
CA THR A 140 -9.43 2.56 -5.47
C THR A 140 -10.45 3.32 -4.65
N GLY A 141 -10.87 4.47 -5.18
CA GLY A 141 -11.96 5.27 -4.65
C GLY A 141 -13.07 5.34 -5.69
N ASP A 142 -14.26 4.89 -5.32
CA ASP A 142 -15.46 4.91 -6.13
C ASP A 142 -16.39 6.01 -5.66
N ILE A 143 -16.96 6.75 -6.61
CA ILE A 143 -18.01 7.73 -6.35
C ILE A 143 -19.14 7.56 -7.35
N ARG A 144 -20.38 7.58 -6.85
CA ARG A 144 -21.60 7.68 -7.65
C ARG A 144 -22.37 8.92 -7.22
N VAL A 145 -22.61 9.81 -8.18
CA VAL A 145 -23.38 11.03 -7.98
C VAL A 145 -24.73 10.86 -8.67
N THR A 146 -25.81 11.12 -7.95
CA THR A 146 -27.18 11.16 -8.47
C THR A 146 -27.83 12.47 -8.06
N ASP A 147 -29.03 12.76 -8.57
CA ASP A 147 -29.75 13.99 -8.23
C ASP A 147 -30.10 14.11 -6.72
N SER A 148 -30.14 12.98 -6.00
CA SER A 148 -30.59 12.93 -4.61
C SER A 148 -29.55 12.43 -3.60
N GLU A 149 -28.53 11.69 -4.06
CA GLU A 149 -27.51 11.10 -3.18
C GLU A 149 -26.11 11.06 -3.82
N ILE A 150 -25.09 11.11 -2.95
CA ILE A 150 -23.70 10.84 -3.29
C ILE A 150 -23.24 9.61 -2.50
N ARG A 151 -22.86 8.55 -3.20
CA ARG A 151 -22.32 7.32 -2.59
C ARG A 151 -20.83 7.22 -2.85
N ARG A 152 -20.06 6.90 -1.81
CA ARG A 152 -18.60 6.73 -1.88
C ARG A 152 -18.20 5.39 -1.30
N ARG A 153 -17.21 4.74 -1.90
CA ARG A 153 -16.51 3.57 -1.34
C ARG A 153 -15.04 3.69 -1.65
N SER A 154 -14.19 3.18 -0.78
CA SER A 154 -12.78 3.15 -1.06
C SER A 154 -12.13 1.93 -0.42
N HIS A 155 -11.08 1.43 -1.04
CA HIS A 155 -10.34 0.27 -0.55
C HIS A 155 -8.87 0.33 -0.96
N LEU A 156 -8.04 -0.42 -0.22
CA LEU A 156 -6.61 -0.59 -0.47
C LEU A 156 -6.30 -2.08 -0.49
N GLN A 157 -5.57 -2.52 -1.52
CA GLN A 157 -5.12 -3.89 -1.69
C GLN A 157 -3.59 -3.91 -1.88
N LEU A 158 -2.91 -4.80 -1.15
CA LEU A 158 -1.51 -5.11 -1.40
C LEU A 158 -1.42 -6.14 -2.53
N LEU A 159 -0.59 -5.83 -3.53
CA LEU A 159 -0.33 -6.68 -4.68
C LEU A 159 0.77 -7.68 -4.34
N ASN A 160 0.61 -8.92 -4.79
CA ASN A 160 1.62 -9.99 -4.67
C ASN A 160 2.10 -10.26 -3.23
N SER A 161 1.34 -9.87 -2.20
CA SER A 161 1.72 -10.15 -0.81
C SER A 161 1.51 -11.62 -0.49
N LYS A 162 2.59 -12.42 -0.48
CA LYS A 162 2.66 -13.68 0.27
C LYS A 162 2.90 -13.46 1.78
N ALA A 163 2.90 -12.18 2.21
CA ALA A 163 3.19 -11.80 3.58
C ALA A 163 2.05 -12.27 4.51
N SER A 164 2.31 -13.29 5.32
CA SER A 164 1.53 -13.53 6.53
C SER A 164 1.81 -12.38 7.49
N LEU A 165 0.83 -11.52 7.77
CA LEU A 165 0.84 -10.65 8.94
C LEU A 165 0.82 -11.57 10.16
N GLY A 166 2.01 -11.89 10.69
CA GLY A 166 2.14 -12.67 11.92
C GLY A 166 1.78 -11.80 13.11
N VAL A 167 0.49 -11.62 13.37
CA VAL A 167 0.04 -11.17 14.69
C VAL A 167 0.28 -12.34 15.62
N SER A 168 1.26 -12.24 16.53
CA SER A 168 1.36 -13.22 17.61
C SER A 168 0.11 -13.05 18.49
N SER A 169 -0.90 -13.91 18.29
CA SER A 169 -1.90 -14.17 19.31
C SER A 169 -1.16 -14.85 20.46
N PHE A 170 -0.71 -14.06 21.43
CA PHE A 170 -0.36 -14.62 22.73
C PHE A 170 -1.66 -15.14 23.32
N PHE A 171 -1.90 -16.45 23.24
CA PHE A 171 -2.84 -17.10 24.14
C PHE A 171 -2.33 -16.85 25.56
N ALA A 172 -2.98 -15.91 26.24
CA ALA A 172 -2.61 -15.46 27.56
C ALA A 172 -3.03 -16.52 28.59
N ILE A 173 -2.04 -17.09 29.29
CA ILE A 173 -2.18 -17.34 30.73
C ILE A 173 -1.04 -16.62 31.43
N SER A 174 -0.97 -15.30 31.25
CA SER A 174 -0.34 -14.37 32.19
C SER A 174 -0.73 -12.96 31.78
N TRP A 175 -1.28 -12.19 32.71
CA TRP A 175 -1.71 -10.81 32.51
C TRP A 175 -0.47 -9.91 32.34
N VAL A 176 0.06 -9.83 31.13
CA VAL A 176 0.95 -8.74 30.72
C VAL A 176 0.47 -8.25 29.37
N LEU A 177 -0.11 -7.06 29.36
CA LEU A 177 -0.40 -6.30 28.14
C LEU A 177 0.95 -5.92 27.50
N LEU A 178 1.58 -6.86 26.81
CA LEU A 178 2.67 -6.53 25.91
C LEU A 178 2.06 -5.84 24.68
N PRO A 179 2.52 -4.63 24.33
CA PRO A 179 2.04 -3.96 23.14
C PRO A 179 2.36 -4.85 21.93
N LEU A 180 1.34 -5.17 21.14
CA LEU A 180 1.46 -5.83 19.84
C LEU A 180 2.28 -4.91 18.92
N SER A 181 3.62 -4.98 19.04
CA SER A 181 4.51 -4.25 18.15
C SER A 181 4.47 -4.95 16.78
N PRO A 182 4.09 -4.25 15.70
CA PRO A 182 4.14 -4.81 14.36
C PRO A 182 5.59 -5.18 14.02
N TYR A 183 5.80 -6.43 13.59
CA TYR A 183 7.07 -6.91 13.10
C TYR A 183 6.87 -7.67 11.79
N LEU A 184 7.87 -7.61 10.92
CA LEU A 184 7.87 -8.36 9.68
C LEU A 184 8.67 -9.65 9.86
N MET A 185 8.15 -10.74 9.28
CA MET A 185 8.81 -12.03 9.20
C MET A 185 9.31 -12.25 7.78
N LEU A 186 10.62 -12.30 7.62
CA LEU A 186 11.29 -12.67 6.38
C LEU A 186 11.54 -14.18 6.44
N LYS A 187 10.80 -14.96 5.63
CA LYS A 187 10.88 -16.42 5.55
C LYS A 187 11.75 -16.84 4.37
#